data_AF-A0A7T6Z4W3-F1
#
_entry.id   AF-A0A7T6Z4W3-F1
#
_cell.length_a   1.000
_cell.length_b   1.000
_cell.length_c   1.000
_cell.angle_alpha   90.00
_cell.angle_beta   90.00
_cell.angle_gamma   90.00
#
_symmetry.space_group_name_H-M   'P 1'
#
loop_
_entity.id
_entity.type
_entity.pdbx_description
1 polymer ?
#
loop_
_entity_poly.entity_id
_entity_poly.type
_entity_poly.pdbx_seq_one_letter_code
_entity_poly.pdbx_strand_id
1 'polypeptide(L)'
;MGKVTKAVGVAGAVAGAMYLSKSENREKVKRQLAKINGKEDSSYLKNLGKPSDIEDANMVNEGAMTSVQYYNRLQDEKSESK
;
A
#
# COMPACT_ATOMS: atom_id res chain seq x y z
N MET A 1 -32.10 11.44 20.01
CA MET A 1 -30.94 10.71 19.44
C MET A 1 -29.69 10.68 20.34
N GLY A 2 -29.40 11.70 21.17
CA GLY A 2 -28.09 11.81 21.84
C GLY A 2 -27.72 10.79 22.95
N LYS A 3 -28.66 10.10 23.60
CA LYS A 3 -28.32 9.16 24.70
C LYS A 3 -27.82 7.81 24.18
N VAL A 4 -28.45 7.31 23.11
CA VAL A 4 -28.08 6.03 22.47
C VAL A 4 -26.74 6.15 21.76
N THR A 5 -26.49 7.25 21.03
CA THR A 5 -25.19 7.50 20.38
C THR A 5 -24.05 7.60 21.39
N LYS A 6 -24.29 8.23 22.55
CA LYS A 6 -23.30 8.29 23.66
C LYS A 6 -23.04 6.90 24.24
N ALA A 7 -24.07 6.10 24.48
CA ALA A 7 -23.92 4.74 25.00
C ALA A 7 -23.15 3.82 24.03
N VAL A 8 -23.45 3.89 22.73
CA VAL A 8 -22.72 3.12 21.69
C VAL A 8 -21.28 3.59 21.57
N GLY A 9 -21.01 4.90 21.66
CA GLY A 9 -19.65 5.44 21.63
C GLY A 9 -18.80 4.98 22.82
N VAL A 10 -19.38 4.98 24.03
CA VAL A 10 -18.70 4.48 25.23
C VAL A 10 -18.45 2.97 25.14
N ALA A 11 -19.45 2.19 24.74
CA ALA A 11 -19.30 0.74 24.57
C ALA A 11 -18.23 0.39 23.52
N GLY A 12 -18.19 1.11 22.40
CA GLY A 12 -17.18 0.95 21.36
C GLY A 12 -15.77 1.29 21.83
N ALA A 13 -15.61 2.38 22.60
CA ALA A 13 -14.31 2.77 23.15
C ALA A 13 -13.76 1.73 24.14
N VAL A 14 -14.61 1.19 25.03
CA VAL A 14 -14.21 0.15 25.99
C VAL A 14 -13.83 -1.14 25.27
N ALA A 15 -14.65 -1.61 24.32
CA ALA A 15 -14.35 -2.80 23.54
C ALA A 15 -13.04 -2.64 22.73
N GLY A 16 -12.81 -1.45 22.15
CA GLY A 16 -11.57 -1.11 21.46
C GLY A 16 -10.35 -1.13 22.39
N ALA A 17 -10.46 -0.56 23.59
CA ALA A 17 -9.39 -0.58 24.59
C ALA A 17 -9.07 -2.00 25.06
N MET A 18 -10.09 -2.83 25.32
CA MET A 18 -9.90 -4.24 25.70
C MET A 18 -9.27 -5.05 24.56
N TYR A 19 -9.69 -4.81 23.31
CA TYR A 19 -9.09 -5.47 22.15
C TYR A 19 -7.60 -5.10 21.97
N LEU A 20 -7.25 -3.82 22.16
CA LEU A 20 -5.87 -3.30 22.06
C LEU A 20 -4.99 -3.65 23.26
N SER A 21 -5.55 -4.09 24.38
CA SER A 21 -4.78 -4.52 25.57
C SER A 21 -3.90 -5.74 25.28
N LYS A 22 -4.28 -6.58 24.32
CA LYS A 22 -3.46 -7.72 23.86
C LYS A 22 -2.38 -7.25 22.89
N SER A 23 -1.13 -7.59 23.17
CA SER A 23 0.04 -7.21 22.36
C SER A 23 -0.06 -7.68 20.90
N GLU A 24 -0.54 -8.90 20.67
CA GLU A 24 -0.77 -9.44 19.31
C GLU A 24 -1.81 -8.65 18.51
N ASN A 25 -2.90 -8.24 19.15
CA ASN A 25 -3.95 -7.45 18.51
C ASN A 25 -3.46 -6.05 18.18
N ARG A 26 -2.67 -5.44 19.08
CA ARG A 26 -2.00 -4.16 18.83
C ARG A 26 -1.04 -4.26 17.65
N GLU A 27 -0.27 -5.34 17.52
CA GLU A 27 0.59 -5.56 16.35
C GLU A 27 -0.21 -5.68 15.05
N LYS A 28 -1.30 -6.46 15.05
CA LYS A 28 -2.17 -6.60 13.88
C LYS A 28 -2.75 -5.25 13.44
N VAL A 29 -3.24 -4.45 14.40
CA VAL A 29 -3.77 -3.10 14.13
C VAL A 29 -2.68 -2.19 13.58
N LYS A 30 -1.48 -2.19 14.18
CA LYS A 30 -0.33 -1.41 13.67
C LYS A 30 0.05 -1.79 12.23
N ARG A 31 0.10 -3.09 11.92
CA ARG A 31 0.42 -3.56 10.55
C ARG A 31 -0.65 -3.14 9.54
N GLN A 32 -1.93 -3.17 9.92
CA GLN A 32 -3.01 -2.71 9.06
C GLN A 32 -2.96 -1.19 8.84
N LEU A 33 -2.74 -0.41 9.91
CA LEU A 33 -2.57 1.04 9.81
C LEU A 33 -1.34 1.41 8.97
N ALA A 34 -0.21 0.73 9.17
CA ALA A 34 0.99 0.94 8.37
C ALA A 34 0.77 0.63 6.88
N LYS A 35 -0.05 -0.38 6.54
CA LYS A 35 -0.43 -0.66 5.14
C LYS A 35 -1.33 0.41 4.53
N ILE A 36 -2.11 1.13 5.35
CA ILE A 36 -2.96 2.23 4.90
C ILE A 36 -2.11 3.49 4.72
N ASN A 37 -1.29 3.84 5.72
CA ASN A 37 -0.41 5.01 5.68
C ASN A 37 0.72 4.87 4.66
N GLY A 38 1.30 3.67 4.49
CA GLY A 38 2.36 3.42 3.51
C GLY A 38 1.93 3.56 2.05
N LYS A 39 0.62 3.71 1.77
CA LYS A 39 0.12 4.04 0.43
C LYS A 39 0.24 5.52 0.09
N GLU A 40 0.36 6.42 1.07
CA GLU A 40 0.49 7.86 0.79
C GLU A 40 1.87 8.22 0.20
N ASP A 41 2.97 7.68 0.75
CA ASP A 41 4.34 7.93 0.25
C ASP A 41 4.60 7.34 -1.14
N SER A 42 3.84 6.30 -1.51
CA SER A 42 3.96 5.65 -2.82
C SER A 42 3.63 6.61 -3.97
N SER A 43 2.72 7.56 -3.79
CA SER A 43 2.30 8.44 -4.90
C SER A 43 3.39 9.43 -5.26
N TYR A 44 4.06 10.02 -4.25
CA TYR A 44 5.19 10.91 -4.47
C TYR A 44 6.33 10.17 -5.16
N LEU A 45 6.75 9.02 -4.63
CA LEU A 45 7.82 8.22 -5.22
C LEU A 45 7.49 7.73 -6.64
N LYS A 46 6.23 7.39 -6.91
CA LYS A 46 5.78 6.94 -8.24
C LYS A 46 5.74 8.06 -9.28
N ASN A 47 5.58 9.31 -8.83
CA ASN A 47 5.54 10.49 -9.68
C ASN A 47 6.86 11.29 -9.67
N LEU A 48 7.83 10.87 -8.84
CA LEU A 48 9.13 11.52 -8.76
C LEU A 48 9.88 11.34 -10.09
N GLY A 49 10.23 12.46 -10.74
CA GLY A 49 10.88 12.46 -12.04
C GLY A 49 9.95 12.18 -13.23
N LYS A 50 8.63 12.08 -13.01
CA LYS A 50 7.66 12.01 -14.11
C LYS A 50 7.33 13.41 -14.65
N PRO A 51 7.37 13.59 -15.97
CA PRO A 51 6.82 14.78 -16.61
C PRO A 51 5.37 15.02 -16.22
N SER A 52 4.95 16.29 -16.19
CA SER A 52 3.54 16.66 -15.92
C SER A 52 2.63 16.37 -17.11
N ASP A 53 3.19 16.31 -18.31
CA ASP A 53 2.47 15.93 -19.52
C ASP A 53 2.21 14.41 -19.53
N ILE A 54 0.99 14.03 -19.89
CA ILE A 54 0.53 12.62 -19.84
C ILE A 54 1.26 11.78 -20.90
N GLU A 55 1.49 12.34 -22.09
CA GLU A 55 2.14 11.65 -23.19
C GLU A 55 3.60 11.37 -22.85
N ASP A 56 4.30 12.39 -22.35
CA ASP A 56 5.68 12.25 -21.88
C ASP A 56 5.78 11.29 -20.68
N ALA A 57 4.84 11.36 -19.73
CA ALA A 57 4.79 10.45 -18.60
C ALA A 57 4.59 8.99 -19.03
N ASN A 58 3.79 8.74 -20.08
CA ASN A 58 3.58 7.41 -20.64
C ASN A 58 4.85 6.89 -21.31
N MET A 59 5.54 7.71 -22.09
CA MET A 59 6.82 7.34 -22.72
C MET A 59 7.86 6.88 -21.68
N VAL A 60 7.97 7.60 -20.56
CA VAL A 60 8.87 7.21 -19.46
C VAL A 60 8.45 5.88 -18.81
N ASN A 61 7.14 5.66 -18.62
CA ASN A 61 6.64 4.40 -18.05
C ASN A 61 6.93 3.21 -18.97
N GLU A 62 6.75 3.38 -20.28
CA GLU A 62 7.01 2.35 -21.28
C GLU A 62 8.51 2.01 -21.34
N GLY A 63 9.38 3.03 -21.34
CA GLY A 63 10.83 2.85 -21.30
C GLY A 63 11.30 2.11 -20.04
N ALA A 64 10.77 2.47 -18.86
CA ALA A 64 11.12 1.82 -17.60
C ALA A 64 10.78 0.32 -17.59
N MET A 65 9.61 -0.05 -18.13
CA MET A 65 9.17 -1.44 -18.23
C MET A 65 9.98 -2.27 -19.23
N THR A 66 10.51 -1.65 -20.28
CA THR A 66 11.24 -2.34 -21.36
C THR A 66 12.46 -3.10 -20.84
N SER A 67 13.23 -2.50 -19.94
CA SER A 67 14.43 -3.13 -19.36
C SER A 67 14.11 -4.40 -18.55
N VAL A 68 13.05 -4.35 -17.75
CA VAL A 68 12.57 -5.47 -16.94
C VAL A 68 12.05 -6.59 -17.83
N GLN A 69 11.25 -6.25 -18.84
CA GLN A 69 10.74 -7.23 -19.81
C GLN A 69 11.87 -7.91 -20.57
N TYR A 70 12.90 -7.17 -20.98
CA TYR A 70 14.08 -7.72 -21.65
C TYR A 70 14.84 -8.69 -20.74
N TYR A 71 15.10 -8.31 -19.49
CA TYR A 71 15.76 -9.19 -18.53
C TYR A 71 14.97 -10.47 -18.27
N ASN A 72 13.65 -10.36 -18.06
CA ASN A 72 12.79 -11.52 -17.82
C ASN A 72 12.80 -12.47 -19.01
N ARG A 73 12.73 -11.95 -20.25
CA ARG A 73 12.83 -12.76 -21.46
C ARG A 73 14.13 -13.57 -21.51
N LEU A 74 15.27 -12.94 -21.21
CA LEU A 74 16.56 -13.65 -21.19
C LEU A 74 16.62 -14.75 -20.13
N GLN A 75 15.98 -14.54 -18.98
CA GLN A 75 15.87 -15.55 -17.93
C GLN A 75 14.96 -16.71 -18.35
N ASP A 76 13.84 -16.42 -19.00
CA ASP A 76 12.90 -17.41 -19.50
C ASP A 76 13.59 -18.29 -20.57
N GLU A 77 14.25 -17.68 -21.57
CA GLU A 77 15.04 -18.39 -22.60
C GLU A 77 16.15 -19.28 -22.00
N LYS A 78 16.82 -18.81 -20.94
CA LYS A 78 17.84 -19.59 -20.23
C LYS A 78 17.25 -20.77 -19.44
N SER A 79 16.00 -20.64 -19.00
CA SER A 79 15.30 -21.70 -18.27
C SER A 79 14.76 -22.79 -19.20
N GLU A 80 14.31 -22.41 -20.40
CA GLU A 80 13.80 -23.35 -21.42
C GLU A 80 14.91 -24.09 -22.18
N SER A 81 16.15 -23.58 -22.15
CA SER A 81 17.33 -24.22 -22.76
C SER A 81 18.05 -25.22 -21.83
N LYS A 82 17.53 -25.46 -20.62
CA LYS A 82 18.02 -26.47 -19.67
C LYS A 82 17.12 -27.70 -19.63
#